data_AF-A0A965R5V2-F1
#
_entry.id   AF-A0A965R5V2-F1
#
_cell.length_a   1.000
_cell.length_b   1.000
_cell.length_c   1.000
_cell.angle_alpha   90.00
_cell.angle_beta   90.00
_cell.angle_gamma   90.00
#
_symmetry.space_group_name_H-M   'P 1'
#
loop_
_entity.id
_entity.type
_entity.pdbx_description
1 polymer ?
#
loop_
_entity_poly.entity_id
_entity_poly.type
_entity_poly.pdbx_seq_one_letter_code
_entity_poly.pdbx_strand_id
1 'polypeptide(L)'
;MQYSPVFSATGLTFTGSGTAYPSYNSWYVKHGQMVTFQIQIDMTTVTAFGTGQFKSELPVAPLLAGAHFSGWIWRDPSVPADDANHIVLNVDYTNTSKTLDLHFLVGATASPKPIIENQLTQGAPGYNLTTVSKIYINGTYIAES
;
A
#
# COMPACT_ATOMS: atom_id res chain seq x y z
N MET A 1 2.67 15.67 -10.08
CA MET A 1 2.58 14.82 -11.29
C MET A 1 1.70 13.63 -10.95
N GLN A 2 0.72 13.31 -11.81
CA GLN A 2 -0.08 12.11 -11.67
C GLN A 2 0.75 10.89 -12.11
N TYR A 3 0.58 9.77 -11.43
CA TYR A 3 1.14 8.48 -11.86
C TYR A 3 0.21 7.35 -11.41
N SER A 4 0.45 6.14 -11.93
CA SER A 4 -0.34 4.95 -11.58
C SER A 4 0.61 3.84 -11.15
N PRO A 5 0.91 3.71 -9.84
CA PRO A 5 1.81 2.67 -9.35
C PRO A 5 1.24 1.29 -9.60
N VAL A 6 2.09 0.32 -9.91
CA VAL A 6 1.61 -1.05 -10.13
C VAL A 6 1.09 -1.63 -8.82
N PHE A 7 -0.21 -1.94 -8.77
CA PHE A 7 -0.80 -2.71 -7.68
C PHE A 7 -0.72 -4.20 -8.01
N SER A 8 -0.06 -4.98 -7.15
CA SER A 8 0.20 -6.40 -7.44
C SER A 8 0.19 -7.28 -6.20
N ALA A 9 -0.11 -8.56 -6.41
CA ALA A 9 0.13 -9.67 -5.50
C ALA A 9 0.08 -10.98 -6.31
N THR A 10 0.59 -12.08 -5.76
CA THR A 10 0.44 -13.40 -6.39
C THR A 10 -1.04 -13.74 -6.58
N GLY A 11 -1.47 -13.95 -7.84
CA GLY A 11 -2.86 -14.27 -8.19
C GLY A 11 -3.82 -13.08 -8.18
N LEU A 12 -3.32 -11.85 -7.99
CA LEU A 12 -4.13 -10.64 -8.07
C LEU A 12 -4.42 -10.30 -9.53
N THR A 13 -5.69 -10.01 -9.83
CA THR A 13 -6.12 -9.55 -11.15
C THR A 13 -7.16 -8.44 -11.06
N PHE A 14 -7.16 -7.56 -12.04
CA PHE A 14 -8.14 -6.49 -12.21
C PHE A 14 -8.39 -6.27 -13.71
N THR A 15 -9.53 -5.65 -14.02
CA THR A 15 -9.96 -5.36 -15.41
C THR A 15 -9.79 -3.89 -15.80
N GLY A 16 -9.48 -3.02 -14.83
CA GLY A 16 -9.32 -1.59 -15.03
C GLY A 16 -8.05 -1.18 -15.78
N SER A 17 -8.16 -0.17 -16.64
CA SER A 17 -7.03 0.47 -17.32
C SER A 17 -7.25 1.98 -17.45
N GLY A 18 -6.19 2.74 -17.71
CA GLY A 18 -6.26 4.20 -17.79
C GLY A 18 -6.89 4.80 -16.53
N THR A 19 -7.96 5.57 -16.69
CA THR A 19 -8.70 6.19 -15.57
C THR A 19 -9.40 5.19 -14.64
N ALA A 20 -9.61 3.95 -15.10
CA ALA A 20 -10.19 2.86 -14.33
C ALA A 20 -9.12 1.95 -13.70
N TYR A 21 -7.83 2.19 -13.95
CA TYR A 21 -6.74 1.44 -13.32
C TYR A 21 -6.80 1.64 -11.80
N PRO A 22 -6.64 0.58 -10.97
CA PRO A 22 -6.88 0.66 -9.52
C PRO A 22 -6.17 1.83 -8.83
N SER A 23 -4.94 2.13 -9.23
CA SER A 23 -4.11 3.16 -8.62
C SER A 23 -4.05 4.49 -9.39
N TYR A 24 -4.96 4.72 -10.35
CA TYR A 24 -4.92 5.89 -11.24
C TYR A 24 -4.89 7.24 -10.51
N ASN A 25 -5.51 7.32 -9.34
CA ASN A 25 -5.62 8.54 -8.53
C ASN A 25 -4.40 8.78 -7.62
N SER A 26 -3.21 8.36 -8.04
CA SER A 26 -1.97 8.57 -7.30
C SER A 26 -1.16 9.75 -7.84
N TRP A 27 -0.45 10.43 -6.94
CA TRP A 27 0.24 11.68 -7.22
C TRP A 27 1.57 11.76 -6.50
N TYR A 28 2.53 12.48 -7.08
CA TYR A 28 3.76 12.84 -6.40
C TYR A 28 4.24 14.23 -6.79
N VAL A 29 5.00 14.85 -5.90
CA VAL A 29 5.79 16.07 -6.13
C VAL A 29 7.26 15.69 -6.01
N LYS A 30 8.07 16.19 -6.93
CA LYS A 30 9.52 15.99 -6.93
C LYS A 30 10.22 17.33 -7.02
N HIS A 31 11.15 17.61 -6.11
CA HIS A 31 11.99 18.80 -6.09
C HIS A 31 13.45 18.40 -5.84
N GLY A 32 14.26 18.41 -6.89
CA GLY A 32 15.55 17.72 -6.87
C GLY A 32 15.34 16.23 -6.58
N GLN A 33 16.12 15.67 -5.66
CA GLN A 33 15.97 14.29 -5.21
C GLN A 33 14.85 14.09 -4.16
N MET A 34 14.27 15.16 -3.63
CA MET A 34 13.17 15.02 -2.67
C MET A 34 11.88 14.67 -3.40
N VAL A 35 11.23 13.57 -2.99
CA VAL A 35 9.95 13.13 -3.53
C VAL A 35 8.95 12.99 -2.38
N THR A 36 7.82 13.68 -2.49
CA THR A 36 6.63 13.47 -1.65
C THR A 36 5.56 12.82 -2.51
N PHE A 37 4.94 11.74 -2.03
CA PHE A 37 3.97 10.98 -2.79
C PHE A 37 2.69 10.71 -1.99
N GLN A 38 1.62 10.47 -2.73
CA GLN A 38 0.32 10.01 -2.25
C GLN A 38 -0.16 8.94 -3.23
N ILE A 39 -0.30 7.72 -2.74
CA ILE A 39 -0.87 6.59 -3.47
C ILE A 39 -2.28 6.39 -2.98
N GLN A 40 -3.21 6.28 -3.91
CA GLN A 40 -4.57 5.80 -3.66
C GLN A 40 -4.82 4.60 -4.56
N ILE A 41 -5.27 3.49 -3.97
CA ILE A 41 -5.67 2.28 -4.70
C ILE A 41 -7.17 2.07 -4.43
N ASP A 42 -7.96 2.13 -5.49
CA ASP A 42 -9.40 1.86 -5.51
C ASP A 42 -9.64 0.46 -6.08
N MET A 43 -10.30 -0.39 -5.31
CA MET A 43 -10.45 -1.82 -5.63
C MET A 43 -11.66 -2.14 -6.51
N THR A 44 -12.37 -1.12 -7.00
CA THR A 44 -13.60 -1.29 -7.81
C THR A 44 -13.42 -2.17 -9.04
N THR A 45 -12.21 -2.24 -9.60
CA THR A 45 -11.91 -3.05 -10.80
C THR A 45 -11.18 -4.36 -10.50
N VAL A 46 -10.89 -4.66 -9.24
CA VAL A 46 -10.22 -5.89 -8.79
C VAL A 46 -11.19 -7.07 -8.87
N THR A 47 -10.79 -8.12 -9.58
CA THR A 47 -11.60 -9.32 -9.80
C THR A 47 -11.12 -10.53 -9.02
N ALA A 48 -9.83 -10.56 -8.65
CA ALA A 48 -9.27 -11.53 -7.71
C ALA A 48 -8.22 -10.86 -6.84
N PHE A 49 -8.30 -11.04 -5.53
CA PHE A 49 -7.36 -10.45 -4.56
C PHE A 49 -6.06 -11.26 -4.39
N GLY A 50 -6.00 -12.48 -4.94
CA GLY A 50 -4.83 -13.34 -4.85
C GLY A 50 -4.54 -13.84 -3.44
N THR A 51 -3.34 -14.40 -3.26
CA THR A 51 -2.85 -14.96 -1.99
C THR A 51 -1.49 -14.41 -1.57
N GLY A 52 -0.82 -13.65 -2.45
CA GLY A 52 0.47 -13.03 -2.14
C GLY A 52 0.34 -11.77 -1.30
N GLN A 53 1.49 -11.26 -0.85
CA GLN A 53 1.56 -9.93 -0.24
C GLN A 53 1.16 -8.87 -1.27
N PHE A 54 0.30 -7.95 -0.84
CA PHE A 54 -0.03 -6.77 -1.62
C PHE A 54 1.20 -5.85 -1.71
N LYS A 55 1.48 -5.41 -2.92
CA LYS A 55 2.60 -4.53 -3.25
C LYS A 55 2.10 -3.33 -4.05
N SER A 56 2.79 -2.22 -3.90
CA SER A 56 2.63 -1.02 -4.72
C SER A 56 4.00 -0.55 -5.23
N GLU A 57 4.09 0.68 -5.72
CA GLU A 57 5.31 1.21 -6.32
C GLU A 57 5.52 2.70 -6.01
N LEU A 58 6.75 3.07 -5.64
CA LEU A 58 7.21 4.45 -5.60
C LEU A 58 7.28 5.04 -7.02
N PRO A 59 7.17 6.37 -7.19
CA PRO A 59 7.30 6.98 -8.51
C PRO A 59 8.74 6.91 -9.06
N VAL A 60 9.76 7.01 -8.20
CA VAL A 60 11.20 6.97 -8.54
C VAL A 60 11.93 6.09 -7.53
N ALA A 61 12.99 5.39 -7.93
CA ALA A 61 13.75 4.57 -6.98
C ALA A 61 14.37 5.44 -5.86
N PRO A 62 14.37 4.97 -4.61
CA PRO A 62 14.99 5.67 -3.49
C PRO A 62 16.52 5.64 -3.59
N LEU A 63 17.18 6.69 -3.11
CA LEU A 63 18.65 6.79 -3.06
C LEU A 63 19.25 5.81 -2.04
N LEU A 64 18.54 5.59 -0.92
CA LEU A 64 19.01 4.79 0.21
C LEU A 64 17.88 3.90 0.72
N ALA A 65 18.28 2.76 1.30
CA ALA A 65 17.40 1.83 1.98
C ALA A 65 16.83 2.38 3.30
N GLY A 66 15.76 1.74 3.78
CA GLY A 66 15.35 1.81 5.19
C GLY A 66 14.24 2.80 5.53
N ALA A 67 13.58 3.42 4.55
CA ALA A 67 12.40 4.24 4.85
C ALA A 67 11.17 3.36 5.02
N HIS A 68 10.36 3.73 6.02
CA HIS A 68 9.01 3.22 6.21
C HIS A 68 8.03 4.39 6.06
N PHE A 69 6.86 4.10 5.53
CA PHE A 69 5.79 5.04 5.27
C PHE A 69 4.53 4.55 5.94
N SER A 70 3.84 5.46 6.61
CA SER A 70 2.52 5.15 7.11
C SER A 70 1.52 5.11 5.95
N GLY A 71 0.63 4.14 6.01
CA GLY A 71 -0.54 4.08 5.15
C GLY A 71 -1.73 3.58 5.95
N TRP A 72 -2.86 3.46 5.27
CA TRP A 72 -4.04 2.87 5.85
C TRP A 72 -4.98 2.28 4.81
N ILE A 73 -5.82 1.36 5.26
CA ILE A 73 -6.88 0.76 4.46
C ILE A 73 -8.22 1.23 5.02
N TRP A 74 -9.13 1.64 4.13
CA TRP A 74 -10.55 1.78 4.43
C TRP A 74 -11.28 0.60 3.77
N ARG A 75 -11.64 -0.42 4.55
CA ARG A 75 -12.17 -1.66 3.98
C ARG A 75 -13.55 -1.44 3.33
N ASP A 76 -14.41 -0.67 3.97
CA ASP A 76 -15.71 -0.29 3.43
C ASP A 76 -15.99 1.21 3.69
N PRO A 77 -15.91 2.06 2.66
CA PRO A 77 -16.17 3.51 2.80
C PRO A 77 -17.56 3.89 3.30
N SER A 78 -18.53 2.97 3.32
CA SER A 78 -19.86 3.21 3.90
C SER A 78 -19.91 3.06 5.42
N VAL A 79 -18.87 2.48 6.03
CA VAL A 79 -18.73 2.29 7.48
C VAL A 79 -17.68 3.27 8.02
N PRO A 80 -17.91 3.94 9.16
CA PRO A 80 -16.90 4.78 9.80
C PRO A 80 -15.56 4.06 9.96
N ALA A 81 -14.46 4.76 9.69
CA ALA A 81 -13.12 4.15 9.70
C ALA A 81 -12.76 3.59 11.09
N ASP A 82 -13.13 4.31 12.15
CA ASP A 82 -12.75 3.99 13.53
C ASP A 82 -13.52 2.81 14.15
N ASP A 83 -14.58 2.31 13.50
CA ASP A 83 -15.40 1.17 13.94
C ASP A 83 -14.86 -0.17 13.42
N ALA A 84 -13.58 -0.46 13.67
CA ALA A 84 -12.88 -1.69 13.22
C ALA A 84 -12.83 -1.89 11.68
N ASN A 85 -12.89 -0.79 10.93
CA ASN A 85 -12.94 -0.79 9.47
C ASN A 85 -11.64 -0.27 8.82
N HIS A 86 -10.70 0.17 9.66
CA HIS A 86 -9.40 0.72 9.32
C HIS A 86 -8.27 -0.25 9.72
N ILE A 87 -7.35 -0.50 8.79
CA ILE A 87 -6.07 -1.18 9.06
C ILE A 87 -4.92 -0.19 8.86
N VAL A 88 -4.13 0.05 9.90
CA VAL A 88 -2.91 0.87 9.82
C VAL A 88 -1.81 0.07 9.12
N LEU A 89 -1.18 0.69 8.12
CA LEU A 89 -0.09 0.11 7.37
C LEU A 89 1.25 0.71 7.77
N ASN A 90 2.26 -0.15 7.80
CA ASN A 90 3.66 0.21 7.81
C ASN A 90 4.25 -0.31 6.49
N VAL A 91 4.52 0.61 5.56
CA VAL A 91 4.88 0.27 4.19
C VAL A 91 6.33 0.60 3.98
N ASP A 92 7.13 -0.32 3.45
CA ASP A 92 8.55 -0.12 3.26
C ASP A 92 8.97 -0.55 1.85
N TYR A 93 10.25 -0.37 1.57
CA TYR A 93 10.91 -0.94 0.40
C TYR A 93 12.23 -1.57 0.84
N THR A 94 12.61 -2.64 0.14
CA THR A 94 13.91 -3.29 0.36
C THR A 94 14.98 -2.67 -0.55
N ASN A 95 16.18 -2.45 0.00
CA ASN A 95 17.32 -1.86 -0.72
C ASN A 95 16.95 -0.50 -1.33
N THR A 96 17.18 -0.34 -2.64
CA THR A 96 16.81 0.85 -3.42
C THR A 96 15.70 0.55 -4.44
N SER A 97 14.85 -0.44 -4.15
CA SER A 97 13.75 -0.81 -5.05
C SER A 97 12.61 0.22 -5.02
N LYS A 98 11.91 0.35 -6.15
CA LYS A 98 10.63 1.08 -6.21
C LYS A 98 9.49 0.29 -5.58
N THR A 99 9.61 -1.02 -5.45
CA THR A 99 8.54 -1.88 -4.92
C THR A 99 8.29 -1.55 -3.46
N LEU A 100 7.03 -1.23 -3.16
CA LEU A 100 6.54 -1.06 -1.81
C LEU A 100 5.91 -2.35 -1.33
N ASP A 101 6.42 -2.87 -0.21
CA ASP A 101 5.86 -4.01 0.50
C ASP A 101 4.85 -3.49 1.54
N LEU A 102 3.58 -3.87 1.40
CA LEU A 102 2.57 -3.45 2.37
C LEU A 102 2.63 -4.40 3.57
N HIS A 103 2.97 -3.86 4.73
CA HIS A 103 2.84 -4.53 6.01
C HIS A 103 1.76 -3.86 6.86
N PHE A 104 1.29 -4.57 7.87
CA PHE A 104 0.47 -4.02 8.94
C PHE A 104 1.08 -4.38 10.29
N LEU A 105 0.74 -3.60 11.31
CA LEU A 105 1.24 -3.79 12.66
C LEU A 105 0.40 -4.82 13.41
N VAL A 106 1.05 -5.79 14.04
CA VAL A 106 0.40 -6.84 14.85
C VAL A 106 1.21 -7.12 16.11
N GLY A 107 0.55 -7.55 17.19
CA GLY A 107 1.24 -8.06 18.37
C GLY A 107 1.91 -9.40 18.07
N ALA A 108 3.19 -9.54 18.40
CA ALA A 108 3.89 -10.81 18.33
C ALA A 108 3.25 -11.86 19.27
N THR A 109 3.39 -13.14 18.90
CA THR A 109 2.88 -14.26 19.71
C THR A 109 3.80 -14.60 20.88
N ALA A 110 5.10 -14.29 20.78
CA ALA A 110 6.10 -14.52 21.81
C ALA A 110 5.91 -13.57 23.03
N SER A 111 6.52 -13.91 24.16
CA SER A 111 6.54 -13.08 25.37
C SER A 111 7.96 -12.53 25.63
N PRO A 112 8.14 -11.22 25.86
CA PRO A 112 7.11 -10.16 25.82
C PRO A 112 6.51 -10.03 24.41
N LYS A 113 5.30 -9.44 24.29
CA LYS A 113 4.56 -9.28 23.03
C LYS A 113 4.86 -7.92 22.38
N PRO A 114 6.01 -7.71 21.71
CA PRO A 114 6.25 -6.47 20.97
C PRO A 114 5.26 -6.35 19.82
N ILE A 115 5.07 -5.11 19.34
CA ILE A 115 4.44 -4.87 18.04
C ILE A 115 5.47 -5.15 16.95
N ILE A 116 5.08 -5.97 15.98
CA ILE A 116 5.88 -6.35 14.82
C ILE A 116 5.11 -6.09 13.53
N GLU A 117 5.81 -6.15 12.41
CA GLU A 117 5.23 -6.10 11.09
C GLU A 117 4.82 -7.50 10.63
N ASN A 118 3.70 -7.59 9.93
CA ASN A 118 3.30 -8.78 9.20
C ASN A 118 2.83 -8.40 7.79
N GLN A 119 3.01 -9.30 6.84
CA GLN A 119 2.66 -9.07 5.44
C GLN A 119 1.16 -8.86 5.30
N LEU A 120 0.77 -7.79 4.61
CA LEU A 120 -0.62 -7.59 4.23
C LEU A 120 -0.96 -8.50 3.04
N THR A 121 -1.73 -9.55 3.31
CA THR A 121 -2.26 -10.48 2.31
C THR A 121 -3.78 -10.52 2.41
N GLN A 122 -4.45 -11.06 1.39
CA GLN A 122 -5.89 -11.30 1.49
C GLN A 122 -6.18 -12.24 2.67
N GLY A 123 -7.08 -11.81 3.56
CA GLY A 123 -7.46 -12.58 4.76
C GLY A 123 -6.59 -12.31 5.99
N ALA A 124 -5.54 -11.47 5.92
CA ALA A 124 -4.75 -11.05 7.06
C ALA A 124 -5.10 -9.60 7.48
N PRO A 125 -5.32 -9.30 8.79
CA PRO A 125 -5.38 -10.17 9.97
C PRO A 125 -6.81 -10.67 10.28
N GLY A 126 -7.42 -11.44 9.38
CA GLY A 126 -8.81 -11.89 9.49
C GLY A 126 -9.82 -11.00 8.78
N TYR A 127 -9.37 -10.01 8.01
CA TYR A 127 -10.22 -9.15 7.19
C TYR A 127 -9.92 -9.34 5.71
N ASN A 128 -10.99 -9.46 4.91
CA ASN A 128 -10.91 -9.54 3.46
C ASN A 128 -11.09 -8.15 2.86
N LEU A 129 -10.24 -7.81 1.91
CA LEU A 129 -10.50 -6.68 1.02
C LEU A 129 -11.54 -7.10 -0.01
N THR A 130 -12.33 -6.13 -0.44
CA THR A 130 -13.40 -6.30 -1.42
C THR A 130 -13.33 -5.17 -2.45
N THR A 131 -14.20 -5.18 -3.45
CA THR A 131 -14.20 -4.16 -4.50
C THR A 131 -14.57 -2.76 -4.01
N VAL A 132 -15.10 -2.62 -2.79
CA VAL A 132 -15.35 -1.29 -2.19
C VAL A 132 -14.16 -0.77 -1.40
N SER A 133 -13.15 -1.61 -1.12
CA SER A 133 -12.01 -1.25 -0.29
C SER A 133 -11.09 -0.24 -0.97
N LYS A 134 -10.43 0.58 -0.15
CA LYS A 134 -9.46 1.59 -0.58
C LYS A 134 -8.19 1.50 0.25
N ILE A 135 -7.04 1.72 -0.39
CA ILE A 135 -5.74 1.81 0.27
C ILE A 135 -5.16 3.20 0.01
N TYR A 136 -4.59 3.80 1.05
CA TYR A 136 -3.89 5.08 0.99
C TYR A 136 -2.49 4.94 1.58
N ILE A 137 -1.47 5.44 0.88
CA ILE A 137 -0.09 5.42 1.36
C ILE A 137 0.52 6.78 1.01
N ASN A 138 1.18 7.42 1.95
CA ASN A 138 1.82 8.70 1.69
C ASN A 138 3.13 8.82 2.43
N GLY A 139 4.04 9.61 1.88
CA GLY A 139 5.35 9.78 2.48
C GLY A 139 6.23 10.73 1.71
N THR A 140 7.41 10.95 2.27
CA THR A 140 8.50 11.71 1.64
C THR A 140 9.78 10.90 1.74
N TYR A 141 10.55 10.86 0.67
CA TYR A 141 11.85 10.18 0.62
C TYR A 141 12.83 10.90 -0.31
N ILE A 142 14.09 10.47 -0.26
CA ILE A 142 15.15 10.94 -1.16
C ILE A 142 15.33 9.89 -2.26
N ALA A 143 15.13 10.30 -3.51
CA ALA A 143 15.23 9.49 -4.73
C ALA A 143 16.63 9.51 -5.35
N GLU A 144 16.94 8.52 -6.18
CA GLU A 144 18.25 8.37 -6.84
C GLU A 144 18.63 9.53 -7.78
N SER A 145 17.62 10.26 -8.30
CA SER A 145 17.79 11.47 -9.12
C SER A 145 16.59 12.37 -9.00
#